data_AF-A0A6N7ZKU2-F1
#
_entry.id   AF-A0A6N7ZKU2-F1
#
_cell.length_a   1.000
_cell.length_b   1.000
_cell.length_c   1.000
_cell.angle_alpha   90.00
_cell.angle_beta   90.00
_cell.angle_gamma   90.00
#
_symmetry.space_group_name_H-M   'P 1'
#
loop_
_entity.id
_entity.type
_entity.pdbx_description
1 polymer ?
#
loop_
_entity_poly.entity_id
_entity_poly.type
_entity_poly.pdbx_seq_one_letter_code
_entity_poly.pdbx_strand_id
1 'polypeptide(L)'
;MSKNSTWDEIKADVDEHGGVVTVSAWRLRDAQGAGRLTERINGQISESLAARGLGHVPFNVEDMPTYQNEQVRIYDRTTALGKVIESAHLPGDDHDERLREAINDEAVDILRQVRDLVAE
;
A
#
# COMPACT_ATOMS: atom_id res chain seq x y z
N MET A 1 -0.04 21.21 18.58
CA MET A 1 -1.03 20.13 18.83
C MET A 1 -1.03 19.26 17.58
N SER A 2 -0.56 18.00 17.68
CA SER A 2 -0.64 17.10 16.53
C SER A 2 -2.11 16.85 16.23
N LYS A 3 -2.51 16.98 14.97
CA LYS A 3 -3.85 16.61 14.51
C LYS A 3 -3.94 15.08 14.72
N ASN A 4 -4.79 14.61 15.63
CA ASN A 4 -5.04 13.17 15.77
C ASN A 4 -5.54 12.67 14.41
N SER A 5 -4.71 11.93 13.68
CA SER A 5 -5.11 11.35 12.41
C SER A 5 -6.17 10.29 12.68
N THR A 6 -7.14 10.14 11.79
CA THR A 6 -8.14 9.07 11.86
C THR A 6 -7.91 8.03 10.77
N TRP A 7 -8.47 6.83 10.95
CA TRP A 7 -8.41 5.80 9.91
C TRP A 7 -9.09 6.20 8.61
N ASP A 8 -10.18 6.96 8.70
CA ASP A 8 -10.94 7.41 7.54
C ASP A 8 -10.15 8.45 6.74
N GLU A 9 -9.42 9.34 7.41
CA GLU A 9 -8.46 10.26 6.76
C GLU A 9 -7.32 9.49 6.07
N ILE A 10 -6.79 8.42 6.69
CA ILE A 10 -5.75 7.61 6.06
C ILE A 10 -6.28 6.90 4.80
N LYS A 11 -7.51 6.36 4.85
CA LYS A 11 -8.13 5.73 3.67
C LYS A 11 -8.38 6.76 2.57
N ALA A 12 -8.90 7.93 2.91
CA ALA A 12 -9.12 9.01 1.96
C ALA A 12 -7.82 9.44 1.28
N ASP A 13 -6.73 9.58 2.04
CA ASP A 13 -5.42 9.92 1.48
C ASP A 13 -4.91 8.84 0.51
N VAL A 14 -5.05 7.56 0.86
CA VAL A 14 -4.69 6.45 -0.04
C VAL A 14 -5.46 6.55 -1.35
N ASP A 15 -6.77 6.82 -1.28
CA ASP A 15 -7.65 6.89 -2.44
C ASP A 15 -7.34 8.10 -3.32
N GLU A 16 -7.09 9.26 -2.72
CA GLU A 16 -6.73 10.50 -3.43
C GLU A 16 -5.39 10.37 -4.17
N HIS A 17 -4.46 9.56 -3.64
CA HIS A 17 -3.13 9.36 -4.22
C HIS A 17 -3.04 8.11 -5.11
N GLY A 18 -4.16 7.63 -5.65
CA GLY A 18 -4.16 6.53 -6.62
C GLY A 18 -3.90 5.15 -6.01
N GLY A 19 -4.24 4.96 -4.74
CA GLY A 19 -4.21 3.66 -4.07
C GLY A 19 -2.94 3.36 -3.29
N VAL A 20 -2.01 4.31 -3.12
CA VAL A 20 -0.80 4.13 -2.30
C VAL A 20 -0.32 5.45 -1.69
N VAL A 21 0.11 5.40 -0.42
CA VAL A 21 0.80 6.52 0.25
C VAL A 21 1.88 5.99 1.20
N THR A 22 2.93 6.78 1.41
CA THR A 22 3.89 6.54 2.48
C THR A 22 3.62 7.50 3.63
N VAL A 23 3.46 6.99 4.84
CA VAL A 23 3.19 7.77 6.05
C VAL A 23 4.22 7.45 7.12
N SER A 24 4.45 8.40 8.04
CA SER A 24 5.21 8.09 9.25
C SER A 24 4.39 7.22 10.21
N ALA A 25 5.06 6.33 10.94
CA ALA A 25 4.42 5.39 11.86
C ALA A 25 3.64 6.07 13.00
N TRP A 26 4.02 7.29 13.41
CA TRP A 26 3.26 8.08 14.37
C TRP A 26 1.82 8.35 13.91
N ARG A 27 1.59 8.46 12.59
CA ARG A 27 0.26 8.71 12.03
C ARG A 27 -0.67 7.53 12.27
N LEU A 28 -0.17 6.31 12.07
CA LEU A 28 -0.89 5.06 12.33
C LEU A 28 -1.12 4.86 13.82
N ARG A 29 -0.13 5.21 14.65
CA ARG A 29 -0.26 5.21 16.12
C ARG A 29 -1.41 6.12 16.58
N ASP A 30 -1.46 7.34 16.05
CA ASP A 30 -2.47 8.34 16.44
C ASP A 30 -3.87 7.89 15.99
N ALA A 31 -3.99 7.32 14.79
CA ALA A 31 -5.25 6.71 14.31
C ALA A 31 -5.71 5.52 15.16
N GLN A 32 -4.76 4.74 15.68
CA GLN A 32 -5.05 3.66 16.62
C GLN A 32 -5.42 4.18 18.03
N GLY A 33 -5.16 5.46 18.34
CA GLY A 33 -5.33 6.02 19.68
C GLY A 33 -4.30 5.48 20.69
N ALA A 34 -3.14 5.04 20.22
CA ALA A 34 -2.11 4.44 21.06
C ALA A 34 -1.10 5.48 21.59
N GLY A 35 -0.63 5.32 22.83
CA GLY A 35 0.41 6.19 23.38
C GLY A 35 1.82 5.88 22.87
N ARG A 36 2.07 4.64 22.41
CA ARG A 36 3.37 4.16 21.93
C ARG A 36 3.19 3.07 20.88
N LEU A 37 4.11 2.99 19.93
CA LEU A 37 4.22 1.87 19.00
C LEU A 37 4.94 0.69 19.69
N THR A 38 4.32 -0.48 19.64
CA THR A 38 4.86 -1.78 20.08
C THR A 38 4.40 -2.83 19.09
N GLU A 39 5.00 -4.02 19.10
CA GLU A 39 4.55 -5.14 18.26
C GLU A 39 3.05 -5.42 18.42
N ARG A 40 2.53 -5.39 19.66
CA ARG A 40 1.09 -5.52 19.94
C ARG A 40 0.27 -4.44 19.24
N ILE A 41 0.72 -3.18 19.28
CA ILE A 41 0.02 -2.07 18.62
C ILE A 41 0.12 -2.19 17.10
N ASN A 42 1.26 -2.64 16.56
CA ASN A 42 1.43 -2.91 15.14
C ASN A 42 0.47 -4.01 14.66
N GLY A 43 0.22 -5.03 15.48
CA GLY A 43 -0.81 -6.04 15.20
C GLY A 43 -2.20 -5.42 15.06
N GLN A 44 -2.57 -4.55 16.00
CA GLN A 44 -3.87 -3.85 15.95
C GLN A 44 -3.98 -2.86 14.78
N ILE A 45 -2.88 -2.20 14.41
CA ILE A 45 -2.79 -1.35 13.22
C ILE A 45 -3.02 -2.19 11.97
N SER A 46 -2.33 -3.34 11.84
CA SER A 46 -2.47 -4.26 10.72
C SER A 46 -3.92 -4.75 10.56
N GLU A 47 -4.56 -5.17 11.67
CA GLU A 47 -5.98 -5.56 11.68
C GLU A 47 -6.91 -4.41 11.26
N SER A 48 -6.65 -3.20 11.75
CA SER A 48 -7.46 -2.01 11.45
C SER A 48 -7.35 -1.59 9.98
N LEU A 49 -6.16 -1.70 9.39
CA LEU A 49 -5.94 -1.49 7.96
C LEU A 49 -6.65 -2.56 7.13
N ALA A 50 -6.47 -3.83 7.48
CA ALA A 50 -7.08 -4.95 6.77
C ALA A 50 -8.62 -4.86 6.77
N ALA A 51 -9.23 -4.49 7.90
CA ALA A 51 -10.67 -4.27 8.02
C ALA A 51 -11.22 -3.18 7.08
N ARG A 52 -10.34 -2.31 6.55
CA ARG A 52 -10.66 -1.22 5.62
C ARG A 52 -10.21 -1.49 4.19
N GLY A 53 -9.80 -2.72 3.89
CA GLY A 53 -9.27 -3.09 2.57
C GLY A 53 -7.87 -2.55 2.29
N LEU A 54 -7.17 -2.06 3.32
CA LEU A 54 -5.81 -1.53 3.21
C LEU A 54 -4.78 -2.59 3.59
N GLY A 55 -3.63 -2.55 2.93
CA GLY A 55 -2.43 -3.31 3.24
C GLY A 55 -1.29 -2.37 3.63
N HIS A 56 -0.20 -2.94 4.13
CA HIS A 56 0.97 -2.16 4.52
C HIS A 56 2.28 -2.86 4.17
N VAL A 57 3.35 -2.05 4.09
CA VAL A 57 4.74 -2.50 3.98
C VAL A 57 5.54 -1.78 5.07
N PRO A 58 6.32 -2.48 5.92
CA PRO A 58 6.67 -3.92 5.87
C PRO A 58 5.48 -4.88 6.08
N PHE A 59 5.41 -5.97 5.31
CA PHE A 59 4.25 -6.88 5.30
C PHE A 59 4.05 -7.64 6.61
N ASN A 60 5.15 -8.03 7.28
CA ASN A 60 5.08 -8.68 8.56
C ASN A 60 4.96 -7.65 9.68
N VAL A 61 4.07 -7.91 10.63
CA VAL A 61 3.84 -7.05 11.80
C VAL A 61 5.09 -6.91 12.67
N GLU A 62 5.91 -7.96 12.75
CA GLU A 62 7.17 -7.98 13.49
C GLU A 62 8.22 -7.02 12.90
N ASP A 63 8.15 -6.80 11.58
CA ASP A 63 9.03 -5.88 10.85
C ASP A 63 8.51 -4.44 10.86
N MET A 64 7.27 -4.21 11.29
CA MET A 64 6.71 -2.86 11.35
C MET A 64 7.47 -2.01 12.37
N PRO A 65 7.72 -0.73 12.05
CA PRO A 65 8.51 0.14 12.89
C PRO A 65 7.88 0.35 14.27
N THR A 66 8.74 0.40 15.29
CA THR A 66 8.35 0.82 16.65
C THR A 66 8.83 2.24 16.97
N TYR A 67 9.62 2.85 16.08
CA TYR A 67 9.99 4.26 16.16
C TYR A 67 9.03 5.12 15.33
N GLN A 68 8.64 6.26 15.90
CA GLN A 68 7.53 7.08 15.41
C GLN A 68 7.79 7.76 14.06
N ASN A 69 9.05 8.09 13.77
CA ASN A 69 9.43 8.82 12.56
C ASN A 69 9.77 7.88 11.39
N GLU A 70 9.85 6.58 11.62
CA GLU A 70 10.02 5.61 10.54
C GLU A 70 8.78 5.55 9.64
N GLN A 71 8.99 5.10 8.41
CA GLN A 71 7.97 5.15 7.37
C GLN A 71 7.31 3.79 7.18
N VAL A 72 6.01 3.84 6.88
CA VAL A 72 5.19 2.68 6.51
C VAL A 72 4.47 3.05 5.22
N ARG A 73 4.54 2.18 4.22
CA ARG A 73 3.73 2.33 3.02
C ARG A 73 2.37 1.70 3.26
N ILE A 74 1.30 2.41 2.93
CA ILE A 74 -0.08 1.95 3.00
C ILE A 74 -0.62 1.92 1.58
N TYR A 75 -1.36 0.87 1.22
CA TYR A 75 -1.93 0.72 -0.10
C TYR A 75 -3.33 0.12 -0.04
N ASP A 76 -4.16 0.43 -1.04
CA ASP A 76 -5.48 -0.19 -1.20
C ASP A 76 -5.35 -1.53 -1.92
N ARG A 77 -5.67 -2.62 -1.22
CA ARG A 77 -5.53 -4.01 -1.70
C ARG A 77 -6.47 -4.34 -2.86
N THR A 78 -7.51 -3.54 -3.06
CA THR A 78 -8.51 -3.76 -4.12
C THR A 78 -8.05 -3.21 -5.46
N THR A 79 -7.11 -2.26 -5.46
CA THR A 79 -6.58 -1.62 -6.67
C THR A 79 -5.60 -2.52 -7.42
N ALA A 80 -5.40 -2.25 -8.72
CA ALA A 80 -4.40 -2.95 -9.53
C ALA A 80 -2.99 -2.80 -8.91
N LEU A 81 -2.63 -1.59 -8.49
CA LEU A 81 -1.35 -1.32 -7.84
C LEU A 81 -1.20 -2.10 -6.53
N GLY A 82 -2.22 -2.15 -5.68
CA GLY A 82 -2.20 -2.93 -4.45
C GLY A 82 -1.99 -4.42 -4.69
N LYS A 83 -2.66 -4.99 -5.71
CA LYS A 83 -2.47 -6.39 -6.12
C LYS A 83 -1.06 -6.67 -6.62
N VAL A 84 -0.43 -5.73 -7.32
CA VAL A 84 0.98 -5.83 -7.73
C VAL A 84 1.90 -5.80 -6.51
N ILE A 85 1.65 -4.90 -5.55
CA ILE A 85 2.43 -4.83 -4.31
C ILE A 85 2.32 -6.15 -3.52
N GLU A 86 1.12 -6.72 -3.38
CA GLU A 86 0.93 -8.03 -2.73
C GLU A 86 1.65 -9.15 -3.48
N SER A 87 1.48 -9.22 -4.81
CA SER A 87 2.06 -10.29 -5.62
C SER A 87 3.59 -10.24 -5.66
N ALA A 88 4.19 -9.05 -5.53
CA ALA A 88 5.64 -8.88 -5.44
C ALA A 88 6.22 -9.46 -4.13
N HIS A 89 5.39 -9.66 -3.11
CA HIS A 89 5.84 -10.16 -1.81
C HIS A 89 5.44 -11.61 -1.54
N LEU A 90 4.31 -12.06 -2.10
CA LEU A 90 3.76 -13.39 -1.88
C LEU A 90 4.13 -14.33 -3.03
N PRO A 91 4.86 -15.43 -2.77
CA PRO A 91 5.21 -16.39 -3.82
C PRO A 91 3.99 -17.21 -4.26
N GLY A 92 3.98 -17.65 -5.52
CA GLY A 92 3.01 -18.59 -6.06
C GLY A 92 2.67 -18.30 -7.51
N ASP A 93 2.27 -19.33 -8.27
CA ASP A 93 2.02 -19.22 -9.72
C ASP A 93 1.02 -18.10 -10.05
N ASP A 94 -0.04 -17.96 -9.25
CA ASP A 94 -1.05 -16.90 -9.39
C ASP A 94 -0.51 -15.48 -9.12
N HIS A 95 0.50 -15.35 -8.26
CA HIS A 95 1.15 -14.07 -7.99
C HIS A 95 2.15 -13.72 -9.09
N ASP A 96 2.93 -14.72 -9.52
CA ASP A 96 3.88 -14.57 -10.63
C ASP A 96 3.17 -14.19 -11.93
N GLU A 97 2.01 -14.78 -12.21
CA GLU A 97 1.23 -14.43 -13.40
C GLU A 97 0.74 -12.97 -13.34
N ARG A 98 0.21 -12.53 -12.21
CA ARG A 98 -0.20 -11.12 -12.03
C ARG A 98 0.96 -10.14 -12.17
N LEU A 99 2.16 -10.51 -11.74
CA LEU A 99 3.35 -9.69 -11.95
C LEU A 99 3.71 -9.59 -13.43
N ARG A 100 3.59 -10.67 -14.21
CA ARG A 100 3.83 -10.65 -15.66
C ARG A 100 2.79 -9.80 -16.38
N GLU A 101 1.51 -9.98 -16.05
CA GLU A 101 0.40 -9.19 -16.60
C GLU A 101 0.63 -7.69 -16.35
N ALA A 102 0.96 -7.31 -15.11
CA ALA A 102 1.18 -5.92 -14.72
C ALA A 102 2.32 -5.23 -15.48
N ILE A 103 3.33 -5.98 -15.96
CA ILE A 103 4.44 -5.42 -16.74
C ILE A 103 4.09 -5.32 -18.24
N ASN A 104 3.19 -6.16 -18.73
CA ASN A 104 2.90 -6.27 -20.17
C ASN A 104 1.90 -5.23 -20.68
N ASP A 105 1.02 -4.70 -19.83
CA ASP A 105 -0.15 -3.91 -20.26
C ASP A 105 0.14 -2.42 -20.58
N GLU A 106 1.25 -1.81 -20.14
CA GLU A 106 1.50 -0.37 -20.40
C GLU A 106 2.52 -0.08 -21.52
N ALA A 107 3.60 -0.85 -21.63
CA ALA A 107 4.66 -0.52 -22.59
C ALA A 107 4.35 -1.01 -24.01
N VAL A 108 3.72 -2.19 -24.15
CA VAL A 108 3.51 -2.83 -25.45
C VAL A 108 2.39 -2.15 -26.24
N ASP A 109 1.34 -1.71 -25.57
CA ASP A 109 0.19 -1.08 -26.23
C ASP A 109 0.44 0.39 -26.59
N ILE A 110 1.20 1.13 -25.77
CA ILE A 110 1.69 2.47 -26.15
C ILE A 110 2.67 2.36 -27.33
N LEU A 111 3.60 1.39 -27.32
CA LEU A 111 4.52 1.18 -28.44
C LEU A 111 3.80 0.75 -29.72
N ARG A 112 2.70 0.00 -29.62
CA ARG A 112 1.82 -0.31 -30.76
C ARG A 112 1.15 0.95 -31.30
N GLN A 113 0.50 1.74 -30.45
CA GLN A 113 -0.15 2.97 -30.88
C GLN A 113 0.82 3.96 -31.56
N VAL A 114 2.02 4.13 -31.01
CA VAL A 114 3.05 4.98 -31.62
C VAL A 114 3.49 4.44 -32.98
N ARG A 115 3.64 3.12 -33.13
CA ARG A 115 3.99 2.51 -34.43
C ARG A 115 2.89 2.69 -35.47
N ASP A 116 1.64 2.53 -35.08
CA ASP A 116 0.50 2.67 -35.98
C ASP A 116 0.31 4.14 -36.43
N LEU A 117 0.57 5.10 -35.55
CA LEU A 117 0.53 6.54 -35.85
C LEU A 117 1.67 7.05 -36.75
N VAL A 118 2.84 6.39 -36.73
CA VAL A 118 4.02 6.78 -37.54
C VAL A 118 4.05 6.08 -38.90
N ALA A 119 3.21 5.05 -39.08
CA ALA A 119 3.10 4.31 -40.33
C ALA A 119 2.07 4.90 -41.33
N GLU A 120 1.35 5.96 -40.95
CA GLU A 120 0.60 6.88 -41.83
C GLU A 120 1.47 8.08 -42.26
#